data_AF-A0AAU2MT33-F1
#
_entry.id   AF-A0AAU2MT33-F1
#
_cell.length_a   1.000
_cell.length_b   1.000
_cell.length_c   1.000
_cell.angle_alpha   90.00
_cell.angle_beta   90.00
_cell.angle_gamma   90.00
#
_symmetry.space_group_name_H-M   'P 1'
#
loop_
_entity.id
_entity.type
_entity.pdbx_description
1 polymer ?
#
loop_
_entity_poly.entity_id
_entity_poly.type
_entity_poly.pdbx_seq_one_letter_code
_entity_poly.pdbx_strand_id
1 'polypeptide(L)'
;MEWKVYGHDSPGLDRALTAAGFTAGWERSVLIVGPLPDEGRDTPSVVASDRSAEPPRQETRNLYRVRDQAERAWKVATGSPGPHAVPYAEMIADGASEDGDVRIEVLLEDGLVVAVARAHPEEWGTFTVVGGLTRADADFVKACTDRWRRLWSGRALLAEADGPLRARLLAAGFSEATTVRSYHWSPPGAPETTRPAQFLDWLHDDGPLWDRFYADFDFKPSMTYRPTITDPSPSAAWNLHSHHRLVPDLPAELDAIVRRGLLAATEPGEFVYWLDWQHDGYRYDPRRTDLPGRPPRPGEGTFPNGDYYLNVTHDLRLGTFGHPWEQTLTVWGPTLLAAVEAELTDLLGEPVRHRH
;
A
#
# COMPACT_ATOMS: atom_id res chain seq x y z
N MET A 1 20.71 0.29 -0.35
CA MET A 1 20.43 1.71 -0.07
C MET A 1 20.73 2.51 -1.32
N GLU A 2 19.89 3.48 -1.65
CA GLU A 2 20.13 4.44 -2.73
C GLU A 2 20.29 5.84 -2.16
N TRP A 3 21.23 6.60 -2.70
CA TRP A 3 21.41 8.03 -2.44
C TRP A 3 21.40 8.78 -3.76
N LYS A 4 20.66 9.89 -3.86
CA LYS A 4 20.63 10.72 -5.06
C LYS A 4 21.51 11.95 -4.87
N VAL A 5 22.38 12.22 -5.85
CA VAL A 5 23.20 13.45 -5.91
C VAL A 5 22.71 14.29 -7.08
N TYR A 6 22.20 15.47 -6.77
CA TYR A 6 21.73 16.43 -7.75
C TYR A 6 22.87 17.33 -8.22
N GLY A 7 22.78 17.85 -9.45
CA GLY A 7 23.82 18.70 -10.04
C GLY A 7 24.07 20.02 -9.29
N HIS A 8 23.18 20.39 -8.37
CA HIS A 8 23.29 21.57 -7.50
C HIS A 8 23.76 21.24 -6.07
N ASP A 9 24.02 19.97 -5.75
CA ASP A 9 24.57 19.57 -4.45
C ASP A 9 26.01 20.04 -4.27
N SER A 10 26.46 20.04 -3.01
CA SER A 10 27.82 20.43 -2.63
C SER A 10 28.89 19.70 -3.45
N PRO A 11 29.88 20.42 -4.02
CA PRO A 11 30.98 19.80 -4.75
C PRO A 11 31.72 18.76 -3.90
N GLY A 12 31.94 17.56 -4.46
CA GLY A 12 32.68 16.49 -3.80
C GLY A 12 31.84 15.46 -3.03
N LEU A 13 30.51 15.63 -2.95
CA LEU A 13 29.61 14.63 -2.35
C LEU A 13 29.69 13.27 -3.09
N ASP A 14 29.80 13.30 -4.41
CA ASP A 14 30.07 12.15 -5.27
C ASP A 14 31.31 11.35 -4.84
N ARG A 15 32.41 12.06 -4.55
CA ARG A 15 33.67 11.47 -4.10
C ARG A 15 33.53 10.90 -2.70
N ALA A 16 32.82 11.60 -1.81
CA ALA A 16 32.58 11.13 -0.46
C ALA A 16 31.75 9.84 -0.44
N LEU A 17 30.68 9.76 -1.23
CA LEU A 17 29.85 8.55 -1.36
C LEU A 17 30.65 7.38 -1.94
N THR A 18 31.44 7.64 -2.99
CA THR A 18 32.32 6.62 -3.58
C THR A 18 33.35 6.11 -2.57
N ALA A 19 33.97 7.01 -1.80
CA ALA A 19 34.90 6.64 -0.74
C ALA A 19 34.23 5.85 0.40
N ALA A 20 32.94 6.08 0.65
CA ALA A 20 32.12 5.31 1.59
C ALA A 20 31.64 3.95 1.02
N GLY A 21 32.03 3.60 -0.21
CA GLY A 21 31.72 2.31 -0.83
C GLY A 21 30.42 2.28 -1.64
N PHE A 22 29.81 3.43 -1.92
CA PHE A 22 28.70 3.51 -2.87
C PHE A 22 29.20 3.39 -4.32
N THR A 23 28.43 2.72 -5.16
CA THR A 23 28.67 2.62 -6.60
C THR A 23 27.78 3.63 -7.33
N ALA A 24 28.40 4.47 -8.18
CA ALA A 24 27.67 5.39 -9.04
C ALA A 24 26.76 4.62 -10.02
N GLY A 25 25.50 5.03 -10.07
CA GLY A 25 24.47 4.53 -10.97
C GLY A 25 24.22 5.49 -12.14
N TRP A 26 23.00 5.43 -12.64
CA TRP A 26 22.53 6.16 -13.81
C TRP A 26 22.36 7.67 -13.55
N GLU A 27 22.90 8.50 -14.46
CA GLU A 27 22.71 9.95 -14.48
C GLU A 27 21.61 10.34 -15.47
N ARG A 28 20.75 11.28 -15.08
CA ARG A 28 19.55 11.69 -15.82
C ARG A 28 19.16 13.13 -15.56
N SER A 29 18.25 13.66 -16.38
CA SER A 29 17.65 14.97 -16.13
C SER A 29 16.53 14.88 -15.09
N VAL A 30 16.46 15.88 -14.23
CA VAL A 30 15.29 16.19 -13.40
C VAL A 30 14.46 17.22 -14.15
N LEU A 31 13.22 16.84 -14.46
CA LEU A 31 12.28 17.60 -15.24
C LEU A 31 11.11 18.03 -14.35
N ILE A 32 10.65 19.27 -14.52
CA ILE A 32 9.52 19.81 -13.75
C ILE A 32 8.49 20.41 -14.72
N VAL A 33 7.20 20.22 -14.44
CA VAL A 33 6.12 21.00 -15.07
C VAL A 33 5.22 21.56 -13.98
N GLY A 34 4.94 22.86 -14.05
CA GLY A 34 4.05 23.53 -13.09
C GLY A 34 2.62 23.01 -13.18
N PRO A 35 1.78 23.31 -12.16
CA PRO A 35 0.35 23.00 -12.23
C PRO A 35 -0.29 23.66 -13.45
N LEU A 36 -1.45 23.16 -13.88
CA LEU A 36 -2.26 23.92 -14.84
C LEU A 36 -2.78 25.18 -14.13
N PRO A 37 -2.92 26.33 -14.84
CA PRO A 37 -3.63 27.47 -14.30
C PRO A 37 -5.03 27.02 -13.86
N ASP A 38 -5.54 27.60 -12.78
CA ASP A 38 -6.87 27.31 -12.25
C ASP A 38 -7.94 27.94 -13.17
N GLU A 39 -8.03 27.44 -14.40
CA GLU A 39 -9.12 27.75 -15.31
C GLU A 39 -10.34 26.98 -14.84
N GLY A 40 -11.08 27.58 -13.89
CA GLY A 40 -12.44 27.23 -13.47
C GLY A 40 -12.77 25.73 -13.43
N ARG A 41 -12.85 25.17 -12.22
CA ARG A 41 -13.37 23.81 -11.92
C ARG A 41 -14.80 23.48 -12.45
N ASP A 42 -15.41 24.35 -13.26
CA ASP A 42 -16.80 24.31 -13.73
C ASP A 42 -16.99 23.86 -15.18
N THR A 43 -16.02 23.18 -15.80
CA THR A 43 -16.36 22.37 -16.98
C THR A 43 -16.63 20.93 -16.56
N PRO A 44 -17.90 20.52 -16.38
CA PRO A 44 -18.21 19.11 -16.33
C PRO A 44 -17.69 18.50 -17.62
N SER A 45 -16.90 17.43 -17.48
CA SER A 45 -16.54 16.59 -18.61
C SER A 45 -17.85 15.98 -19.13
N VAL A 46 -18.47 16.64 -20.11
CA VAL A 46 -19.55 16.07 -20.89
C VAL A 46 -18.90 14.97 -21.73
N VAL A 47 -18.79 13.79 -21.15
CA VAL A 47 -18.73 12.56 -21.92
C VAL A 47 -20.10 12.45 -22.56
N ALA A 48 -20.23 13.01 -23.77
CA ALA A 48 -21.34 12.66 -24.63
C ALA A 48 -21.29 11.14 -24.80
N SER A 49 -22.23 10.44 -24.17
CA SER A 49 -22.43 9.01 -24.38
C SER A 49 -23.07 8.82 -25.74
N ASP A 50 -22.29 9.01 -26.80
CA ASP A 50 -22.65 8.52 -28.12
C ASP A 50 -22.32 7.02 -28.12
N ARG A 51 -23.31 6.21 -27.73
CA ARG A 51 -23.19 4.74 -27.56
C ARG A 51 -23.08 3.97 -28.89
N SER A 52 -22.55 4.60 -29.94
CA SER A 52 -22.53 4.02 -31.30
C SER A 52 -21.17 4.11 -32.00
N ALA A 53 -20.10 4.58 -31.35
CA ALA A 53 -18.76 4.55 -31.92
C ALA A 53 -18.03 3.27 -31.51
N GLU A 54 -17.37 2.59 -32.46
CA GLU A 54 -16.40 1.55 -32.15
C GLU A 54 -15.38 2.11 -31.13
N PRO A 55 -15.01 1.33 -30.10
CA PRO A 55 -14.04 1.80 -29.12
C PRO A 55 -12.74 2.19 -29.84
N PRO A 56 -12.13 3.33 -29.46
CA PRO A 56 -10.89 3.77 -30.09
C PRO A 56 -9.83 2.69 -29.97
N ARG A 57 -9.05 2.47 -31.04
CA ARG A 57 -7.97 1.47 -31.08
C ARG A 57 -6.93 1.70 -29.99
N GLN A 58 -6.73 2.95 -29.59
CA GLN A 58 -5.86 3.35 -28.49
C GLN A 58 -6.57 4.29 -27.54
N GLU A 59 -6.52 3.99 -26.24
CA GLU A 59 -7.11 4.84 -25.21
C GLU A 59 -6.28 4.80 -23.92
N THR A 60 -6.11 5.96 -23.28
CA THR A 60 -5.57 6.04 -21.93
C THR A 60 -6.70 6.02 -20.91
N ARG A 61 -6.68 5.03 -20.01
CA ARG A 61 -7.63 4.93 -18.90
C ARG A 61 -6.91 4.86 -17.57
N ASN A 62 -7.62 5.25 -16.53
CA ASN A 62 -7.18 4.92 -15.18
C ASN A 62 -7.41 3.43 -14.91
N LEU A 63 -6.48 2.77 -14.22
CA LEU A 63 -6.53 1.34 -13.96
C LEU A 63 -7.85 0.90 -13.30
N TYR A 64 -8.43 1.72 -12.42
CA TYR A 64 -9.71 1.41 -11.74
C TYR A 64 -10.91 1.34 -12.67
N ARG A 65 -10.82 1.87 -13.89
CA ARG A 65 -11.87 1.74 -14.91
C ARG A 65 -11.75 0.45 -15.72
N VAL A 66 -10.70 -0.33 -15.50
CA VAL A 66 -10.38 -1.60 -16.19
C VAL A 66 -9.76 -2.60 -15.20
N ARG A 67 -10.38 -2.74 -14.02
CA ARG A 67 -9.89 -3.60 -12.91
C ARG A 67 -9.72 -5.07 -13.33
N ASP A 68 -10.50 -5.53 -14.30
CA ASP A 68 -10.39 -6.86 -14.91
C ASP A 68 -9.03 -7.11 -15.60
N GLN A 69 -8.24 -6.05 -15.84
CA GLN A 69 -6.90 -6.14 -16.43
C GLN A 69 -5.76 -5.78 -15.47
N ALA A 70 -6.02 -5.72 -14.17
CA ALA A 70 -5.00 -5.39 -13.17
C ALA A 70 -3.80 -6.34 -13.22
N GLU A 71 -4.01 -7.66 -13.36
CA GLU A 71 -2.91 -8.63 -13.52
C GLU A 71 -2.05 -8.35 -14.75
N ARG A 72 -2.68 -7.92 -15.85
CA ARG A 72 -1.97 -7.60 -17.09
C ARG A 72 -1.17 -6.32 -16.92
N ALA A 73 -1.74 -5.30 -16.30
CA ALA A 73 -1.03 -4.07 -15.95
C ALA A 73 0.19 -4.39 -15.07
N TRP A 74 0.03 -5.25 -14.06
CA TRP A 74 1.13 -5.73 -13.23
C TRP A 74 2.27 -6.37 -14.05
N LYS A 75 1.94 -7.31 -14.94
CA LYS A 75 2.92 -7.98 -15.81
C LYS A 75 3.65 -6.99 -16.72
N VAL A 76 2.94 -6.01 -17.28
CA VAL A 76 3.54 -4.94 -18.09
C VAL A 76 4.47 -4.05 -17.26
N ALA A 77 4.05 -3.68 -16.05
CA ALA A 77 4.81 -2.79 -15.18
C ALA A 77 6.08 -3.46 -14.63
N THR A 78 5.99 -4.72 -14.20
CA THR A 78 7.13 -5.49 -13.68
C THR A 78 8.08 -5.96 -14.77
N GLY A 79 7.58 -6.24 -15.97
CA GLY A 79 8.38 -6.60 -17.14
C GLY A 79 9.16 -5.43 -17.77
N SER A 80 8.95 -4.20 -17.29
CA SER A 80 9.61 -2.99 -17.80
C SER A 80 10.52 -2.38 -16.71
N PRO A 81 11.70 -2.98 -16.43
CA PRO A 81 12.65 -2.53 -15.40
C PRO A 81 13.40 -1.25 -15.80
N GLY A 82 12.81 -0.45 -16.68
CA GLY A 82 13.31 0.86 -17.07
C GLY A 82 13.60 1.73 -15.84
N PRO A 83 14.40 2.77 -16.01
CA PRO A 83 15.00 3.42 -14.88
C PRO A 83 14.00 4.41 -14.28
N HIS A 84 13.23 3.89 -13.34
CA HIS A 84 12.12 4.54 -12.67
C HIS A 84 12.58 5.11 -11.34
N ALA A 85 11.90 6.16 -10.85
CA ALA A 85 12.19 6.69 -9.52
C ALA A 85 11.97 5.64 -8.41
N VAL A 86 10.93 4.80 -8.55
CA VAL A 86 10.64 3.64 -7.70
C VAL A 86 10.04 2.54 -8.58
N PRO A 87 10.58 1.30 -8.60
CA PRO A 87 9.98 0.19 -9.35
C PRO A 87 8.52 -0.07 -8.93
N TYR A 88 7.66 -0.50 -9.87
CA TYR A 88 6.23 -0.69 -9.58
C TYR A 88 5.97 -1.70 -8.45
N ALA A 89 6.71 -2.81 -8.44
CA ALA A 89 6.60 -3.82 -7.39
C ALA A 89 7.01 -3.30 -6.01
N GLU A 90 8.02 -2.44 -5.95
CA GLU A 90 8.48 -1.82 -4.71
C GLU A 90 7.43 -0.84 -4.16
N MET A 91 6.87 -0.03 -5.04
CA MET A 91 5.82 0.94 -4.71
C MET A 91 4.57 0.27 -4.12
N ILE A 92 4.11 -0.83 -4.73
CA ILE A 92 2.95 -1.59 -4.21
C ILE A 92 3.29 -2.24 -2.87
N ALA A 93 4.50 -2.81 -2.74
CA ALA A 93 4.94 -3.40 -1.48
C ALA A 93 5.04 -2.38 -0.32
N ASP A 94 5.28 -1.10 -0.65
CA ASP A 94 5.37 0.02 0.30
C ASP A 94 4.02 0.69 0.61
N GLY A 95 2.91 0.13 0.13
CA GLY A 95 1.58 0.61 0.50
C GLY A 95 1.08 1.81 -0.25
N ALA A 96 1.52 1.94 -1.50
CA ALA A 96 0.80 2.71 -2.50
C ALA A 96 -0.65 2.21 -2.64
N SER A 97 -1.57 2.83 -1.90
CA SER A 97 -2.97 2.44 -1.94
C SER A 97 -3.70 3.08 -3.11
N GLU A 98 -4.80 2.42 -3.49
CA GLU A 98 -5.63 2.85 -4.60
C GLU A 98 -6.45 4.12 -4.31
N ASP A 99 -6.54 4.51 -3.02
CA ASP A 99 -7.46 5.52 -2.48
C ASP A 99 -6.92 6.96 -2.47
N GLY A 100 -5.76 7.22 -3.08
CA GLY A 100 -5.31 8.59 -3.36
C GLY A 100 -3.81 8.79 -3.48
N ASP A 101 -3.02 7.82 -3.01
CA ASP A 101 -1.58 7.99 -2.88
C ASP A 101 -0.82 7.63 -4.15
N VAL A 102 -1.37 6.78 -5.01
CA VAL A 102 -0.80 6.53 -6.33
C VAL A 102 -1.85 6.57 -7.42
N ARG A 103 -1.55 7.34 -8.48
CA ARG A 103 -2.34 7.33 -9.70
C ARG A 103 -1.70 6.47 -10.76
N ILE A 104 -2.41 5.40 -11.13
CA ILE A 104 -2.02 4.51 -12.22
C ILE A 104 -2.90 4.78 -13.45
N GLU A 105 -2.24 5.11 -14.56
CA GLU A 105 -2.84 5.24 -15.89
C GLU A 105 -2.30 4.12 -16.78
N VAL A 106 -3.16 3.55 -17.62
CA VAL A 106 -2.84 2.47 -18.54
C VAL A 106 -3.14 2.88 -19.97
N LEU A 107 -2.30 2.45 -20.90
CA LEU A 107 -2.59 2.51 -22.34
C LEU A 107 -3.26 1.20 -22.73
N LEU A 108 -4.45 1.32 -23.33
CA LEU A 108 -5.17 0.21 -23.95
C LEU A 108 -4.92 0.24 -25.46
N GLU A 109 -4.52 -0.88 -26.02
CA GLU A 109 -4.50 -1.14 -27.48
C GLU A 109 -5.45 -2.30 -27.76
N ASP A 110 -6.44 -2.07 -28.63
CA ASP A 110 -7.51 -3.04 -28.93
C ASP A 110 -8.18 -3.59 -27.65
N GLY A 111 -8.37 -2.69 -26.67
CA GLY A 111 -8.96 -3.01 -25.38
C GLY A 111 -8.05 -3.72 -24.40
N LEU A 112 -6.76 -3.96 -24.70
CA LEU A 112 -5.81 -4.64 -23.81
C LEU A 112 -4.74 -3.70 -23.25
N VAL A 113 -4.40 -3.87 -21.97
CA VAL A 113 -3.30 -3.08 -21.35
C VAL A 113 -1.96 -3.42 -22.00
N VAL A 114 -1.29 -2.39 -22.55
CA VAL A 114 0.04 -2.51 -23.18
C VAL A 114 1.08 -1.56 -22.58
N ALA A 115 0.65 -0.56 -21.81
CA ALA A 115 1.55 0.34 -21.08
C ALA A 115 0.96 0.73 -19.74
N VAL A 116 1.83 1.06 -18.79
CA VAL A 116 1.49 1.55 -17.46
C VAL A 116 2.31 2.81 -17.17
N ALA A 117 1.67 3.81 -16.61
CA ALA A 117 2.27 5.02 -16.11
C ALA A 117 1.78 5.24 -14.67
N ARG A 118 2.66 5.71 -13.79
CA ARG A 118 2.34 5.92 -12.38
C ARG A 118 2.92 7.23 -11.87
N ALA A 119 2.18 7.86 -10.96
CA ALA A 119 2.61 9.06 -10.25
C ALA A 119 2.08 9.04 -8.82
N HIS A 120 2.79 9.68 -7.89
CA HIS A 120 2.41 9.75 -6.47
C HIS A 120 2.77 11.12 -5.89
N PRO A 121 1.98 11.65 -4.93
CA PRO A 121 2.37 12.85 -4.21
C PRO A 121 3.60 12.53 -3.34
N GLU A 122 4.54 13.46 -3.27
CA GLU A 122 5.53 13.42 -2.20
C GLU A 122 4.82 13.76 -0.88
N GLU A 123 5.01 12.93 0.14
CA GLU A 123 4.26 12.93 1.43
C GLU A 123 4.30 14.30 2.12
N TRP A 124 5.38 15.05 1.96
CA TRP A 124 5.60 16.38 2.55
C TRP A 124 6.02 17.45 1.54
N GLY A 125 5.87 17.15 0.24
CA GLY A 125 6.41 17.95 -0.85
C GLY A 125 5.39 18.78 -1.61
N THR A 126 5.89 19.74 -2.39
CA THR A 126 5.12 20.51 -3.39
C THR A 126 5.01 19.78 -4.73
N PHE A 127 5.59 18.59 -4.81
CA PHE A 127 5.66 17.80 -6.03
C PHE A 127 4.74 16.58 -6.00
N THR A 128 4.34 16.20 -7.20
CA THR A 128 3.91 14.85 -7.53
C THR A 128 5.01 14.21 -8.36
N VAL A 129 5.56 13.10 -7.90
CA VAL A 129 6.64 12.39 -8.55
C VAL A 129 6.06 11.44 -9.59
N VAL A 130 6.54 11.53 -10.82
CA VAL A 130 6.29 10.53 -11.87
C VAL A 130 7.13 9.30 -11.54
N GLY A 131 6.48 8.32 -10.92
CA GLY A 131 7.12 7.09 -10.45
C GLY A 131 7.58 6.16 -11.56
N GLY A 132 7.02 6.28 -12.78
CA GLY A 132 7.52 5.57 -13.95
C GLY A 132 6.55 5.49 -15.13
N LEU A 133 7.09 5.27 -16.34
CA LEU A 133 6.34 5.00 -17.57
C LEU A 133 6.95 3.80 -18.31
N THR A 134 6.16 2.78 -18.61
CA THR A 134 6.66 1.58 -19.30
C THR A 134 6.82 1.75 -20.81
N ARG A 135 6.22 2.80 -21.39
CA ARG A 135 6.41 3.21 -22.77
C ARG A 135 6.54 4.72 -22.88
N ALA A 136 7.28 5.17 -23.90
CA ALA A 136 7.52 6.58 -24.22
C ALA A 136 6.72 7.04 -25.46
N ASP A 137 5.50 6.52 -25.65
CA ASP A 137 4.60 7.00 -26.71
C ASP A 137 4.17 8.44 -26.39
N ALA A 138 4.23 9.32 -27.39
CA ALA A 138 4.01 10.76 -27.17
C ALA A 138 2.61 11.07 -26.62
N ASP A 139 1.59 10.46 -27.23
CA ASP A 139 0.20 10.68 -26.83
C ASP A 139 -0.08 10.10 -25.45
N PHE A 140 0.52 8.97 -25.10
CA PHE A 140 0.39 8.36 -23.77
C PHE A 140 1.05 9.24 -22.70
N VAL A 141 2.30 9.64 -22.91
CA VAL A 141 3.05 10.53 -21.99
C VAL A 141 2.29 11.83 -21.77
N LYS A 142 1.78 12.45 -22.85
CA LYS A 142 1.01 13.70 -22.78
C LYS A 142 -0.32 13.48 -22.04
N ALA A 143 -1.07 12.43 -22.37
CA ALA A 143 -2.35 12.14 -21.73
C ALA A 143 -2.21 11.92 -20.21
N CYS A 144 -1.19 11.18 -19.78
CA CYS A 144 -0.89 10.98 -18.36
C CYS A 144 -0.51 12.30 -17.67
N THR A 145 0.39 13.07 -18.28
CA THR A 145 0.83 14.38 -17.77
C THR A 145 -0.36 15.33 -17.57
N ASP A 146 -1.22 15.47 -18.58
CA ASP A 146 -2.38 16.37 -18.52
C ASP A 146 -3.39 15.92 -17.45
N ARG A 147 -3.60 14.61 -17.29
CA ARG A 147 -4.49 14.08 -16.24
C ARG A 147 -3.93 14.33 -14.85
N TRP A 148 -2.65 14.06 -14.61
CA TRP A 148 -2.01 14.25 -13.31
C TRP A 148 -1.97 15.73 -12.90
N ARG A 149 -1.69 16.64 -13.84
CA ARG A 149 -1.72 18.10 -13.57
C ARG A 149 -3.12 18.61 -13.20
N ARG A 150 -4.19 17.98 -13.72
CA ARG A 150 -5.57 18.28 -13.34
C ARG A 150 -5.94 17.69 -11.99
N LEU A 151 -5.55 16.44 -11.75
CA LEU A 151 -5.89 15.71 -10.53
C LEU A 151 -5.26 16.36 -9.28
N TRP A 152 -3.97 16.68 -9.35
CA TRP A 152 -3.25 17.31 -8.25
C TRP A 152 -3.04 18.81 -8.54
N SER A 153 -4.16 19.51 -8.78
CA SER A 153 -4.16 20.96 -9.01
C SER A 153 -3.42 21.66 -7.87
N GLY A 154 -2.37 22.43 -8.19
CA GLY A 154 -1.54 23.13 -7.21
C GLY A 154 -0.19 22.47 -6.89
N ARG A 155 0.06 21.23 -7.34
CA ARG A 155 1.38 20.61 -7.26
C ARG A 155 2.07 20.62 -8.63
N ALA A 156 3.38 20.79 -8.63
CA ALA A 156 4.19 20.59 -9.84
C ALA A 156 4.45 19.09 -10.04
N LEU A 157 4.54 18.62 -11.28
CA LEU A 157 5.01 17.26 -11.52
C LEU A 157 6.53 17.27 -11.62
N LEU A 158 7.17 16.29 -11.00
CA LEU A 158 8.61 16.03 -11.10
C LEU A 158 8.82 14.67 -11.79
N ALA A 159 9.71 14.63 -12.78
CA ALA A 159 10.08 13.39 -13.45
C ALA A 159 11.60 13.30 -13.60
N GLU A 160 12.13 12.08 -13.47
CA GLU A 160 13.53 11.78 -13.76
C GLU A 160 13.58 10.95 -15.04
N ALA A 161 14.31 11.43 -16.05
CA ALA A 161 14.37 10.74 -17.34
C ALA A 161 15.61 11.08 -18.15
N ASP A 162 15.99 10.18 -19.05
CA ASP A 162 16.95 10.41 -20.12
C ASP A 162 16.37 9.98 -21.48
N GLY A 163 17.20 10.08 -22.52
CA GLY A 163 16.93 9.47 -23.83
C GLY A 163 15.56 9.86 -24.43
N PRO A 164 14.85 8.88 -25.03
CA PRO A 164 13.54 9.12 -25.65
C PRO A 164 12.49 9.63 -24.66
N LEU A 165 12.46 9.10 -23.43
CA LEU A 165 11.45 9.51 -22.44
C LEU A 165 11.62 10.98 -22.05
N ARG A 166 12.85 11.45 -21.85
CA ARG A 166 13.15 12.87 -21.61
C ARG A 166 12.62 13.74 -22.74
N ALA A 167 12.87 13.37 -24.00
CA ALA A 167 12.38 14.13 -25.16
C ALA A 167 10.85 14.23 -25.18
N ARG A 168 10.14 13.16 -24.78
CA ARG A 168 8.67 13.15 -24.71
C ARG A 168 8.12 13.98 -23.57
N LEU A 169 8.75 13.95 -22.41
CA LEU A 169 8.36 14.78 -21.26
C LEU A 169 8.56 16.27 -21.57
N LEU A 170 9.67 16.64 -22.22
CA LEU A 170 9.88 18.01 -22.70
C LEU A 170 8.77 18.45 -23.69
N ALA A 171 8.41 17.57 -24.63
CA ALA A 171 7.31 17.83 -25.56
C ALA A 171 5.93 17.91 -24.86
N ALA A 172 5.77 17.24 -23.71
CA ALA A 172 4.58 17.32 -22.86
C ALA A 172 4.56 18.58 -21.95
N GLY A 173 5.54 19.47 -22.07
CA GLY A 173 5.57 20.76 -21.38
C GLY A 173 6.46 20.80 -20.13
N PHE A 174 7.23 19.76 -19.85
CA PHE A 174 8.25 19.83 -18.80
C PHE A 174 9.43 20.71 -19.22
N SER A 175 10.08 21.33 -18.23
CA SER A 175 11.38 22.00 -18.37
C SER A 175 12.44 21.28 -17.55
N GLU A 176 13.70 21.44 -17.94
CA GLU A 176 14.82 20.86 -17.21
C GLU A 176 15.22 21.74 -16.02
N ALA A 177 15.29 21.13 -14.85
CA ALA A 177 15.63 21.82 -13.60
C ALA A 177 17.09 21.58 -13.20
N THR A 178 17.56 20.33 -13.27
CA THR A 178 18.92 19.92 -12.91
C THR A 178 19.20 18.51 -13.46
N THR A 179 20.37 17.94 -13.15
CA THR A 179 20.65 16.52 -13.34
C THR A 179 20.68 15.80 -12.00
N VAL A 180 20.49 14.49 -12.00
CA VAL A 180 20.62 13.65 -10.81
C VAL A 180 21.35 12.36 -11.16
N ARG A 181 22.20 11.90 -10.26
CA ARG A 181 22.86 10.60 -10.34
C ARG A 181 22.57 9.80 -9.07
N SER A 182 22.09 8.57 -9.25
CA SER A 182 21.91 7.64 -8.12
C SER A 182 23.24 7.03 -7.71
N TYR A 183 23.41 6.76 -6.43
CA TYR A 183 24.54 6.05 -5.83
C TYR A 183 23.98 4.91 -5.00
N HIS A 184 24.43 3.69 -5.28
CA HIS A 184 23.89 2.49 -4.67
C HIS A 184 24.94 1.87 -3.74
N TRP A 185 24.51 1.54 -2.53
CA TRP A 185 25.31 0.76 -1.61
C TRP A 185 24.58 -0.53 -1.27
N SER A 186 25.30 -1.64 -1.42
CA SER A 186 24.87 -2.97 -1.00
C SER A 186 25.77 -3.41 0.15
N PRO A 187 25.23 -3.58 1.37
CA PRO A 187 26.02 -4.08 2.49
C PRO A 187 26.52 -5.50 2.19
N PRO A 188 27.71 -5.88 2.69
CA PRO A 188 28.19 -7.26 2.58
C PRO A 188 27.28 -8.21 3.37
N GLY A 189 26.89 -9.31 2.73
CA GLY A 189 25.91 -10.28 3.24
C GLY A 189 24.77 -10.51 2.24
N ALA A 190 24.04 -11.62 2.36
CA ALA A 190 22.81 -11.79 1.62
C ALA A 190 21.74 -10.89 2.26
N PRO A 191 21.22 -9.84 1.59
CA PRO A 191 20.13 -9.06 2.13
C PRO A 191 18.90 -9.96 2.33
N GLU A 192 18.16 -9.77 3.42
CA GLU A 192 16.85 -10.40 3.58
C GLU A 192 15.95 -9.93 2.42
N THR A 193 15.53 -10.85 1.56
CA THR A 193 14.78 -10.53 0.33
C THR A 193 13.29 -10.30 0.57
N THR A 194 12.80 -10.68 1.75
CA THR A 194 11.39 -10.54 2.11
C THR A 194 11.23 -9.35 3.05
N ARG A 195 10.37 -8.39 2.71
CA ARG A 195 10.10 -7.26 3.60
C ARG A 195 9.42 -7.75 4.89
N PRO A 196 9.74 -7.15 6.04
CA PRO A 196 9.12 -7.51 7.31
C PRO A 196 7.69 -6.99 7.46
N ALA A 197 7.29 -5.99 6.66
CA ALA A 197 5.94 -5.46 6.59
C ALA A 197 5.64 -5.05 5.15
N GLN A 198 4.42 -5.29 4.69
CA GLN A 198 3.96 -5.00 3.33
C GLN A 198 2.47 -4.68 3.35
N PHE A 199 2.07 -3.77 2.48
CA PHE A 199 0.66 -3.61 2.13
C PHE A 199 0.13 -4.84 1.40
N LEU A 200 -1.15 -5.16 1.59
CA LEU A 200 -1.81 -6.24 0.88
C LEU A 200 -2.36 -5.70 -0.45
N ASP A 201 -1.85 -6.24 -1.55
CA ASP A 201 -2.45 -5.95 -2.84
C ASP A 201 -3.89 -6.49 -2.84
N TRP A 202 -4.87 -5.62 -3.12
CA TRP A 202 -6.27 -6.00 -3.28
C TRP A 202 -6.45 -7.23 -4.19
N LEU A 203 -5.66 -7.31 -5.27
CA LEU A 203 -5.79 -8.35 -6.28
C LEU A 203 -5.21 -9.69 -5.85
N HIS A 204 -4.09 -9.67 -5.13
CA HIS A 204 -3.27 -10.86 -4.89
C HIS A 204 -3.28 -11.34 -3.43
N ASP A 205 -3.52 -10.43 -2.48
CA ASP A 205 -3.43 -10.71 -1.07
C ASP A 205 -4.77 -10.46 -0.35
N ASP A 206 -5.29 -9.23 -0.38
CA ASP A 206 -6.42 -8.81 0.46
C ASP A 206 -7.75 -9.44 0.02
N GLY A 207 -8.10 -9.33 -1.27
CA GLY A 207 -9.34 -9.90 -1.82
C GLY A 207 -9.48 -11.40 -1.58
N PRO A 208 -8.50 -12.24 -1.97
CA PRO A 208 -8.55 -13.68 -1.72
C PRO A 208 -8.55 -14.06 -0.23
N LEU A 209 -7.96 -13.25 0.65
CA LEU A 209 -7.99 -13.49 2.09
C LEU A 209 -9.37 -13.14 2.67
N TRP A 210 -9.96 -12.02 2.26
CA TRP A 210 -11.33 -11.67 2.60
C TRP A 210 -12.33 -12.72 2.09
N ASP A 211 -12.23 -13.16 0.83
CA ASP A 211 -13.13 -14.18 0.27
C ASP A 211 -13.14 -15.47 1.11
N ARG A 212 -11.95 -15.90 1.56
CA ARG A 212 -11.83 -17.04 2.49
C ARG A 212 -12.44 -16.73 3.85
N PHE A 213 -12.20 -15.54 4.40
CA PHE A 213 -12.81 -15.14 5.67
C PHE A 213 -14.35 -15.10 5.58
N TYR A 214 -14.92 -14.54 4.50
CA TYR A 214 -16.34 -14.55 4.21
C TYR A 214 -16.90 -15.97 4.17
N ALA A 215 -16.22 -16.88 3.50
CA ALA A 215 -16.66 -18.27 3.37
C ALA A 215 -16.52 -19.08 4.66
N ASP A 216 -15.32 -19.07 5.27
CA ASP A 216 -14.97 -19.96 6.37
C ASP A 216 -15.63 -19.54 7.70
N PHE A 217 -15.88 -18.24 7.87
CA PHE A 217 -16.48 -17.68 9.08
C PHE A 217 -17.95 -17.28 8.88
N ASP A 218 -18.54 -17.50 7.70
CA ASP A 218 -19.89 -17.03 7.35
C ASP A 218 -20.07 -15.53 7.69
N PHE A 219 -19.04 -14.73 7.36
CA PHE A 219 -18.97 -13.34 7.78
C PHE A 219 -20.06 -12.51 7.08
N LYS A 220 -20.92 -11.90 7.90
CA LYS A 220 -22.08 -11.11 7.48
C LYS A 220 -22.01 -9.74 8.17
N PRO A 221 -21.22 -8.79 7.61
CA PRO A 221 -21.02 -7.48 8.23
C PRO A 221 -22.37 -6.76 8.42
N SER A 222 -22.63 -6.28 9.63
CA SER A 222 -23.87 -5.57 9.95
C SER A 222 -23.71 -4.62 11.13
N MET A 223 -24.40 -3.49 11.11
CA MET A 223 -24.50 -2.61 12.28
C MET A 223 -25.55 -3.06 13.29
N THR A 224 -26.42 -4.02 12.94
CA THR A 224 -27.59 -4.39 13.76
C THR A 224 -27.75 -5.88 14.01
N TYR A 225 -27.28 -6.74 13.11
CA TYR A 225 -27.33 -8.21 13.25
C TYR A 225 -26.08 -8.75 13.94
N ARG A 226 -26.26 -9.62 14.94
CA ARG A 226 -25.19 -10.24 15.73
C ARG A 226 -25.51 -11.74 15.95
N PRO A 227 -24.50 -12.63 16.03
CA PRO A 227 -23.08 -12.38 15.76
C PRO A 227 -22.82 -12.24 14.25
N THR A 228 -21.78 -11.52 13.85
CA THR A 228 -21.46 -11.31 12.42
C THR A 228 -20.56 -12.37 11.83
N ILE A 229 -19.98 -13.23 12.66
CA ILE A 229 -19.22 -14.42 12.28
C ILE A 229 -19.79 -15.64 12.99
N THR A 230 -19.56 -16.81 12.40
CA THR A 230 -19.59 -18.07 13.12
C THR A 230 -18.28 -18.21 13.89
N ASP A 231 -18.33 -18.08 15.22
CA ASP A 231 -17.16 -18.19 16.09
C ASP A 231 -16.39 -19.49 15.79
N PRO A 232 -15.10 -19.46 15.41
CA PRO A 232 -14.32 -20.67 15.14
C PRO A 232 -14.09 -21.51 16.42
N SER A 233 -13.60 -22.74 16.30
CA SER A 233 -13.27 -23.57 17.48
C SER A 233 -11.78 -23.95 17.48
N PRO A 234 -11.06 -23.79 18.60
CA PRO A 234 -11.50 -23.13 19.83
C PRO A 234 -11.49 -21.59 19.70
N SER A 235 -12.42 -20.91 20.37
CA SER A 235 -12.48 -19.44 20.45
C SER A 235 -13.03 -18.95 21.79
N ALA A 236 -12.70 -17.70 22.13
CA ALA A 236 -13.32 -16.96 23.21
C ALA A 236 -13.56 -15.52 22.77
N ALA A 237 -14.66 -14.91 23.24
CA ALA A 237 -14.99 -13.53 22.95
C ALA A 237 -15.14 -12.73 24.23
N TRP A 238 -14.45 -11.59 24.32
CA TRP A 238 -14.50 -10.67 25.46
C TRP A 238 -15.22 -9.39 25.09
N ASN A 239 -15.90 -8.78 26.06
CA ASN A 239 -16.50 -7.46 25.90
C ASN A 239 -15.46 -6.37 26.22
N LEU A 240 -15.28 -5.44 25.29
CA LEU A 240 -14.32 -4.34 25.32
C LEU A 240 -14.71 -3.18 26.25
N HIS A 241 -15.78 -3.34 27.02
CA HIS A 241 -16.26 -2.37 28.01
C HIS A 241 -16.53 -3.03 29.38
N SER A 242 -16.18 -4.31 29.56
CA SER A 242 -16.46 -5.08 30.78
C SER A 242 -15.39 -4.95 31.87
N HIS A 243 -14.37 -4.11 31.69
CA HIS A 243 -13.30 -3.91 32.67
C HIS A 243 -13.84 -3.46 34.02
N HIS A 244 -13.36 -4.10 35.08
CA HIS A 244 -13.74 -3.77 36.45
C HIS A 244 -12.94 -2.59 37.05
N ARG A 245 -12.04 -1.98 36.27
CA ARG A 245 -11.17 -0.86 36.68
C ARG A 245 -11.01 0.15 35.54
N LEU A 246 -10.65 1.39 35.89
CA LEU A 246 -10.24 2.38 34.90
C LEU A 246 -8.93 1.92 34.25
N VAL A 247 -8.94 1.73 32.93
CA VAL A 247 -7.76 1.43 32.11
C VAL A 247 -7.45 2.70 31.31
N PRO A 248 -6.37 3.44 31.64
CA PRO A 248 -6.10 4.75 31.04
C PRO A 248 -5.92 4.71 29.51
N ASP A 249 -5.40 3.60 28.97
CA ASP A 249 -5.24 3.38 27.53
C ASP A 249 -5.55 1.92 27.18
N LEU A 250 -6.84 1.60 27.20
CA LEU A 250 -7.31 0.25 26.88
C LEU A 250 -6.89 -0.22 25.47
N PRO A 251 -6.98 0.60 24.40
CA PRO A 251 -6.52 0.19 23.09
C PRO A 251 -5.05 -0.26 23.09
N ALA A 252 -4.15 0.50 23.73
CA ALA A 252 -2.74 0.14 23.78
C ALA A 252 -2.46 -1.10 24.64
N GLU A 253 -3.14 -1.26 25.79
CA GLU A 253 -2.99 -2.45 26.63
C GLU A 253 -3.49 -3.72 25.92
N LEU A 254 -4.66 -3.65 25.28
CA LEU A 254 -5.23 -4.75 24.49
C LEU A 254 -4.30 -5.15 23.35
N ASP A 255 -3.84 -4.17 22.58
CA ASP A 255 -2.95 -4.40 21.46
C ASP A 255 -1.61 -5.00 21.91
N ALA A 256 -1.08 -4.56 23.05
CA ALA A 256 0.15 -5.13 23.60
C ALA A 256 0.01 -6.61 23.98
N ILE A 257 -1.14 -7.03 24.53
CA ILE A 257 -1.44 -8.44 24.85
C ILE A 257 -1.52 -9.24 23.55
N VAL A 258 -2.34 -8.80 22.61
CA VAL A 258 -2.56 -9.51 21.34
C VAL A 258 -1.26 -9.62 20.53
N ARG A 259 -0.46 -8.55 20.48
CA ARG A 259 0.86 -8.57 19.83
C ARG A 259 1.79 -9.62 20.44
N ARG A 260 1.87 -9.71 21.77
CA ARG A 260 2.68 -10.76 22.45
C ARG A 260 2.14 -12.15 22.13
N GLY A 261 0.82 -12.32 22.14
CA GLY A 261 0.15 -13.57 21.79
C GLY A 261 0.46 -14.03 20.37
N LEU A 262 0.32 -13.14 19.40
CA LEU A 262 0.64 -13.41 17.99
C LEU A 262 2.11 -13.76 17.79
N LEU A 263 3.03 -13.04 18.44
CA LEU A 263 4.46 -13.37 18.41
C LEU A 263 4.73 -14.79 18.96
N ALA A 264 4.05 -15.18 20.04
CA ALA A 264 4.21 -16.50 20.65
C ALA A 264 3.55 -17.63 19.85
N ALA A 265 2.44 -17.35 19.17
CA ALA A 265 1.60 -18.34 18.51
C ALA A 265 1.93 -18.58 17.01
N THR A 266 2.72 -17.68 16.41
CA THR A 266 3.20 -17.79 15.03
C THR A 266 4.59 -18.42 14.97
N GLU A 267 4.92 -19.06 13.85
CA GLU A 267 6.24 -19.64 13.58
C GLU A 267 7.24 -18.59 13.05
N PRO A 268 8.55 -18.82 13.16
CA PRO A 268 9.55 -17.96 12.52
C PRO A 268 9.34 -17.82 11.00
N GLY A 269 9.23 -16.57 10.53
CA GLY A 269 8.96 -16.26 9.12
C GLY A 269 7.49 -16.35 8.71
N GLU A 270 6.59 -16.69 9.62
CA GLU A 270 5.14 -16.62 9.39
C GLU A 270 4.66 -15.17 9.50
N PHE A 271 3.85 -14.74 8.53
CA PHE A 271 3.25 -13.42 8.51
C PHE A 271 1.89 -13.41 9.22
N VAL A 272 1.63 -12.33 9.95
CA VAL A 272 0.31 -11.93 10.41
C VAL A 272 -0.25 -10.88 9.45
N TYR A 273 -1.52 -11.00 9.14
CA TYR A 273 -2.29 -10.11 8.29
C TYR A 273 -3.19 -9.26 9.17
N TRP A 274 -3.01 -7.95 9.12
CA TRP A 274 -3.93 -6.98 9.69
C TRP A 274 -4.90 -6.55 8.61
N LEU A 275 -6.20 -6.77 8.84
CA LEU A 275 -7.25 -6.40 7.89
C LEU A 275 -8.18 -5.39 8.53
N ASP A 276 -8.57 -4.41 7.73
CA ASP A 276 -9.53 -3.39 8.07
C ASP A 276 -10.66 -3.42 7.04
N TRP A 277 -11.89 -3.62 7.51
CA TRP A 277 -13.00 -3.88 6.62
C TRP A 277 -13.33 -2.65 5.77
N GLN A 278 -13.26 -2.81 4.45
CA GLN A 278 -13.37 -1.75 3.43
C GLN A 278 -12.16 -0.81 3.32
N HIS A 279 -11.07 -1.13 4.01
CA HIS A 279 -9.85 -0.35 4.03
C HIS A 279 -8.62 -1.21 3.72
N ASP A 280 -7.49 -0.54 3.62
CA ASP A 280 -6.23 -1.14 3.25
C ASP A 280 -5.73 -2.15 4.29
N GLY A 281 -5.43 -3.37 3.85
CA GLY A 281 -4.82 -4.40 4.68
C GLY A 281 -3.30 -4.40 4.62
N TYR A 282 -2.66 -4.99 5.63
CA TYR A 282 -1.21 -5.18 5.69
C TYR A 282 -0.84 -6.60 6.12
N ARG A 283 0.34 -7.09 5.73
CA ARG A 283 1.01 -8.21 6.39
C ARG A 283 2.30 -7.77 7.06
N TYR A 284 2.64 -8.41 8.15
CA TYR A 284 3.89 -8.20 8.85
C TYR A 284 4.41 -9.46 9.52
N ASP A 285 5.72 -9.57 9.69
CA ASP A 285 6.39 -10.60 10.48
C ASP A 285 6.54 -10.06 11.92
N PRO A 286 5.83 -10.64 12.92
CA PRO A 286 5.88 -10.17 14.31
C PRO A 286 7.28 -10.16 14.93
N ARG A 287 8.24 -10.92 14.38
CA ARG A 287 9.63 -10.99 14.87
C ARG A 287 10.54 -9.95 14.21
N ARG A 288 10.07 -9.24 13.18
CA ARG A 288 10.87 -8.29 12.40
C ARG A 288 10.28 -6.88 12.36
N THR A 289 9.16 -6.63 13.04
CA THR A 289 8.55 -5.30 13.26
C THR A 289 8.62 -4.89 14.73
N ASP A 290 8.45 -3.60 15.04
CA ASP A 290 8.45 -3.04 16.41
C ASP A 290 9.76 -3.27 17.22
N LEU A 291 10.88 -3.50 16.54
CA LEU A 291 12.20 -3.64 17.15
C LEU A 291 13.06 -2.40 16.89
N PRO A 292 14.02 -2.06 17.76
CA PRO A 292 14.98 -0.99 17.49
C PRO A 292 15.67 -1.17 16.13
N GLY A 293 15.55 -0.16 15.26
CA GLY A 293 16.13 -0.20 13.90
C GLY A 293 15.35 -1.04 12.88
N ARG A 294 14.15 -1.51 13.23
CA ARG A 294 13.21 -2.19 12.32
C ARG A 294 11.96 -1.32 12.10
N PRO A 295 11.22 -1.51 11.00
CA PRO A 295 10.00 -0.73 10.76
C PRO A 295 8.96 -0.99 11.86
N PRO A 296 8.10 0.01 12.14
CA PRO A 296 6.94 -0.22 12.99
C PRO A 296 6.02 -1.26 12.36
N ARG A 297 5.24 -1.93 13.19
CA ARG A 297 4.14 -2.77 12.73
C ARG A 297 3.08 -1.90 12.05
N PRO A 298 2.58 -2.28 10.87
CA PRO A 298 1.52 -1.55 10.18
C PRO A 298 0.14 -1.83 10.80
N GLY A 299 -0.84 -0.98 10.46
CA GLY A 299 -2.22 -1.06 10.95
C GLY A 299 -2.48 -0.29 12.26
N GLU A 300 -3.75 -0.20 12.65
CA GLU A 300 -4.19 0.55 13.84
C GLU A 300 -4.35 -0.32 15.12
N GLY A 301 -3.79 -1.53 15.10
CA GLY A 301 -3.82 -2.45 16.23
C GLY A 301 -5.07 -3.31 16.29
N THR A 302 -5.54 -3.62 17.50
CA THR A 302 -6.60 -4.64 17.70
C THR A 302 -7.95 -4.07 18.16
N PHE A 303 -7.97 -2.82 18.61
CA PHE A 303 -9.20 -2.19 19.11
C PHE A 303 -10.01 -1.63 17.93
N PRO A 304 -11.23 -2.13 17.65
CA PRO A 304 -12.01 -1.67 16.51
C PRO A 304 -12.47 -0.22 16.72
N ASN A 305 -12.27 0.65 15.73
CA ASN A 305 -12.54 2.10 15.80
C ASN A 305 -13.79 2.56 15.02
N GLY A 306 -14.58 1.62 14.50
CA GLY A 306 -15.67 1.90 13.56
C GLY A 306 -15.84 0.78 12.55
N ASP A 307 -14.73 0.11 12.23
CA ASP A 307 -14.66 -1.01 11.30
C ASP A 307 -14.27 -2.33 11.96
N TYR A 308 -14.41 -3.44 11.21
CA TYR A 308 -14.00 -4.75 11.69
C TYR A 308 -12.51 -4.93 11.51
N TYR A 309 -11.80 -5.10 12.62
CA TYR A 309 -10.35 -5.31 12.61
C TYR A 309 -10.04 -6.79 12.78
N LEU A 310 -9.15 -7.30 11.94
CA LEU A 310 -8.64 -8.66 12.05
C LEU A 310 -7.13 -8.67 12.19
N ASN A 311 -6.63 -9.59 13.02
CA ASN A 311 -5.24 -10.03 12.96
C ASN A 311 -5.26 -11.54 12.73
N VAL A 312 -4.83 -12.02 11.56
CA VAL A 312 -4.96 -13.44 11.19
C VAL A 312 -3.68 -13.98 10.56
N THR A 313 -3.45 -15.29 10.67
CA THR A 313 -2.47 -15.96 9.80
C THR A 313 -3.02 -16.12 8.38
N HIS A 314 -2.15 -16.31 7.41
CA HIS A 314 -2.57 -16.50 6.01
C HIS A 314 -3.56 -17.66 5.80
N ASP A 315 -3.47 -18.70 6.62
CA ASP A 315 -4.33 -19.89 6.58
C ASP A 315 -5.54 -19.80 7.52
N LEU A 316 -5.76 -18.64 8.15
CA LEU A 316 -6.86 -18.37 9.09
C LEU A 316 -6.90 -19.30 10.32
N ARG A 317 -5.85 -20.10 10.58
CA ARG A 317 -5.82 -21.08 11.70
C ARG A 317 -5.94 -20.43 13.07
N LEU A 318 -5.47 -19.19 13.20
CA LEU A 318 -5.56 -18.39 14.42
C LEU A 318 -5.77 -16.92 14.07
N GLY A 319 -6.31 -16.17 15.03
CA GLY A 319 -6.44 -14.74 14.88
C GLY A 319 -7.36 -14.07 15.88
N THR A 320 -7.65 -12.81 15.59
CA THR A 320 -8.57 -11.96 16.32
C THR A 320 -9.59 -11.32 15.40
N PHE A 321 -10.79 -11.07 15.91
CA PHE A 321 -11.88 -10.36 15.24
C PHE A 321 -12.45 -9.31 16.20
N GLY A 322 -12.11 -8.05 15.95
CA GLY A 322 -12.62 -6.88 16.65
C GLY A 322 -13.95 -6.45 16.05
N HIS A 323 -15.02 -6.52 16.82
CA HIS A 323 -16.35 -6.13 16.39
C HIS A 323 -16.71 -4.74 16.93
N PRO A 324 -16.78 -3.68 16.10
CA PRO A 324 -16.94 -2.30 16.58
C PRO A 324 -18.30 -2.06 17.26
N TRP A 325 -19.36 -2.64 16.71
CA TRP A 325 -20.72 -2.44 17.24
C TRP A 325 -21.14 -3.42 18.33
N GLU A 326 -20.65 -4.66 18.33
CA GLU A 326 -20.82 -5.55 19.49
C GLU A 326 -19.89 -5.16 20.64
N GLN A 327 -18.85 -4.40 20.31
CA GLN A 327 -17.78 -4.01 21.21
C GLN A 327 -17.14 -5.26 21.85
N THR A 328 -16.86 -6.25 21.01
CA THR A 328 -16.21 -7.49 21.43
C THR A 328 -14.92 -7.75 20.66
N LEU A 329 -13.99 -8.44 21.32
CA LEU A 329 -12.84 -9.05 20.69
C LEU A 329 -12.99 -10.56 20.76
N THR A 330 -13.13 -11.20 19.61
CA THR A 330 -13.06 -12.66 19.51
C THR A 330 -11.63 -13.07 19.20
N VAL A 331 -11.09 -14.04 19.92
CA VAL A 331 -9.76 -14.64 19.68
C VAL A 331 -9.94 -16.12 19.42
N TRP A 332 -9.19 -16.67 18.46
CA TRP A 332 -9.24 -18.10 18.15
C TRP A 332 -7.89 -18.70 17.81
N GLY A 333 -7.88 -20.02 17.76
CA GLY A 333 -6.68 -20.82 17.55
C GLY A 333 -6.09 -21.24 18.89
N PRO A 334 -5.82 -22.56 19.10
CA PRO A 334 -5.42 -23.07 20.41
C PRO A 334 -4.17 -22.38 20.99
N THR A 335 -3.18 -22.11 20.14
CA THR A 335 -1.91 -21.51 20.57
C THR A 335 -2.05 -20.02 20.90
N LEU A 336 -2.86 -19.28 20.15
CA LEU A 336 -3.11 -17.87 20.42
C LEU A 336 -3.95 -17.71 21.69
N LEU A 337 -5.04 -18.48 21.84
CA LEU A 337 -5.85 -18.47 23.05
C LEU A 337 -5.03 -18.77 24.31
N ALA A 338 -4.25 -19.85 24.28
CA ALA A 338 -3.40 -20.22 25.42
C ALA A 338 -2.40 -19.11 25.80
N ALA A 339 -1.99 -18.28 24.83
CA ALA A 339 -1.05 -17.18 25.05
C ALA A 339 -1.70 -15.91 25.60
N VAL A 340 -3.01 -15.68 25.41
CA VAL A 340 -3.66 -14.40 25.74
C VAL A 340 -4.82 -14.50 26.72
N GLU A 341 -5.45 -15.67 26.88
CA GLU A 341 -6.73 -15.82 27.58
C GLU A 341 -6.68 -15.31 29.02
N ALA A 342 -5.63 -15.65 29.78
CA ALA A 342 -5.50 -15.18 31.16
C ALA A 342 -5.35 -13.66 31.26
N GLU A 343 -4.48 -13.05 30.43
CA GLU A 343 -4.25 -11.60 30.45
C GLU A 343 -5.48 -10.82 29.95
N LEU A 344 -6.18 -11.34 28.93
CA LEU A 344 -7.43 -10.76 28.45
C LEU A 344 -8.54 -10.86 29.50
N THR A 345 -8.64 -11.98 30.21
CA THR A 345 -9.63 -12.12 31.29
C THR A 345 -9.32 -11.20 32.47
N ASP A 346 -8.05 -11.04 32.83
CA ASP A 346 -7.63 -10.06 33.85
C ASP A 346 -7.94 -8.61 33.43
N LEU A 347 -7.83 -8.29 32.14
CA LEU A 347 -8.07 -6.94 31.60
C LEU A 347 -9.56 -6.65 31.35
N LEU A 348 -10.29 -7.61 30.80
CA LEU A 348 -11.64 -7.44 30.21
C LEU A 348 -12.75 -8.09 31.05
N GLY A 349 -12.40 -8.93 32.03
CA GLY A 349 -13.32 -9.81 32.74
C GLY A 349 -13.55 -11.13 31.99
N GLU A 350 -14.51 -11.93 32.48
CA GLU A 350 -14.82 -13.24 31.87
C GLU A 350 -15.30 -13.12 30.41
N PRO A 351 -14.95 -14.08 29.54
CA PRO A 351 -15.46 -14.13 28.17
C PRO A 351 -17.00 -14.15 28.14
N VAL A 352 -17.60 -13.36 27.26
CA VAL A 352 -19.05 -13.37 27.00
C VAL A 352 -19.48 -14.56 26.13
N ARG A 353 -18.54 -15.17 25.39
CA ARG A 353 -18.73 -16.43 24.67
C ARG A 353 -17.46 -17.26 24.71
N HIS A 354 -17.64 -18.58 24.76
CA HIS A 354 -16.56 -19.57 24.66
C HIS A 354 -17.01 -20.72 23.76
N ARG A 355 -16.15 -21.15 22.84
CA ARG A 355 -16.37 -22.29 21.97
C ARG A 355 -15.18 -23.22 22.10
N HIS A 356 -15.45 -24.44 22.57
CA HIS A 356 -14.44 -25.49 22.75
C HIS A 356 -14.18 -26.30 21.48
#